data_AF-A0A840CWT9-F1
#
_entry.id   AF-A0A840CWT9-F1
#
_cell.length_a   1.000
_cell.length_b   1.000
_cell.length_c   1.000
_cell.angle_alpha   90.00
_cell.angle_beta   90.00
_cell.angle_gamma   90.00
#
_symmetry.space_group_name_H-M   'P 1'
#
loop_
_entity.id
_entity.type
_entity.pdbx_description
1 polymer ?
#
loop_
_entity_poly.entity_id
_entity_poly.type
_entity_poly.pdbx_seq_one_letter_code
_entity_poly.pdbx_strand_id
1 'polypeptide(L)'
;MSTSTLKEKKASTLNAEIAEFVGKMFSFNSSLKLYHWHITGKGSYAQHIALDQAIEDLLDVTDRLVETSYAVKGDLNITIPETKTPTDMIKYAEDFFNYSEGQRELFAEAFTQAIIDDYQEAIQQLLYRLKRLQ
;
A
#
# COMPACT_ATOMS: atom_id res chain seq x y z
N MET A 1 -10.70 26.10 24.73
CA MET A 1 -10.66 25.75 23.29
C MET A 1 -12.09 25.63 22.78
N SER A 2 -12.39 26.13 21.58
CA SER A 2 -13.74 26.07 21.01
C SER A 2 -13.96 24.73 20.30
N THR A 3 -15.22 24.36 20.09
CA THR A 3 -15.62 23.14 19.37
C THR A 3 -15.09 23.09 17.94
N SER A 4 -14.82 24.26 17.31
CA SER A 4 -14.20 24.36 15.98
C SER A 4 -12.72 23.96 16.01
N THR A 5 -11.97 24.45 16.99
CA THR A 5 -10.52 24.17 17.11
C THR A 5 -10.23 22.70 17.36
N LEU A 6 -11.13 21.99 18.06
CA LEU A 6 -11.02 20.55 18.28
C LEU A 6 -11.30 19.73 17.02
N LYS A 7 -12.26 20.15 16.18
CA LYS A 7 -12.57 19.49 14.91
C LYS A 7 -11.43 19.64 13.90
N GLU A 8 -10.88 20.84 13.77
CA GLU A 8 -9.74 21.13 12.90
C GLU A 8 -8.50 20.32 13.30
N LYS A 9 -8.19 20.25 14.60
CA LYS A 9 -7.06 19.45 15.10
C LYS A 9 -7.24 17.96 14.81
N LYS A 10 -8.46 17.41 15.00
CA LYS A 10 -8.76 16.00 14.71
C LYS A 10 -8.64 15.70 13.20
N ALA A 11 -9.12 16.60 12.35
CA ALA A 11 -9.00 16.45 10.90
C ALA A 11 -7.53 16.50 10.45
N SER A 12 -6.73 17.41 11.01
CA SER A 12 -5.29 17.49 10.74
C SER A 12 -4.53 16.22 11.16
N THR A 13 -4.88 15.60 12.28
CA THR A 13 -4.29 14.32 12.70
C THR A 13 -4.66 13.19 11.74
N LEU A 14 -5.93 13.09 11.34
CA LEU A 14 -6.37 12.06 10.39
C LEU A 14 -5.71 12.21 9.02
N ASN A 15 -5.59 13.44 8.50
CA ASN A 15 -4.90 13.67 7.23
C ASN A 15 -3.42 13.27 7.29
N ALA A 16 -2.76 13.47 8.44
CA ALA A 16 -1.38 13.03 8.63
C ALA A 16 -1.26 11.49 8.64
N GLU A 17 -2.20 10.79 9.29
CA GLU A 17 -2.24 9.33 9.31
C GLU A 17 -2.51 8.74 7.91
N ILE A 18 -3.43 9.33 7.14
CA ILE A 18 -3.68 8.96 5.75
C ILE A 18 -2.42 9.19 4.90
N ALA A 19 -1.77 10.34 5.04
CA ALA A 19 -0.56 10.65 4.30
C ALA A 19 0.60 9.68 4.63
N GLU A 20 0.73 9.28 5.89
CA GLU A 20 1.70 8.26 6.32
C GLU A 20 1.39 6.89 5.70
N PHE A 21 0.11 6.48 5.73
CA PHE A 21 -0.32 5.21 5.13
C PHE A 21 -0.03 5.16 3.63
N VAL A 22 -0.40 6.21 2.89
CA VAL A 22 -0.09 6.34 1.46
C VAL A 22 1.42 6.28 1.21
N GLY A 23 2.23 6.99 2.00
CA GLY A 23 3.69 6.94 1.89
C GLY A 23 4.23 5.52 2.06
N LYS A 24 3.68 4.75 2.98
CA LYS A 24 4.03 3.33 3.19
C LYS A 24 3.57 2.43 2.03
N MET A 25 2.43 2.69 1.39
CA MET A 25 2.01 1.96 0.18
C MET A 25 3.02 2.14 -0.96
N PHE A 26 3.45 3.38 -1.23
CA PHE A 26 4.50 3.62 -2.22
C PHE A 26 5.83 2.94 -1.87
N SER A 27 6.20 2.96 -0.59
CA SER A 27 7.41 2.27 -0.13
C SER A 27 7.30 0.75 -0.29
N PHE A 28 6.15 0.16 0.02
CA PHE A 28 5.88 -1.25 -0.23
C PHE A 28 6.00 -1.59 -1.71
N ASN A 29 5.30 -0.86 -2.60
CA ASN A 29 5.35 -1.07 -4.05
C ASN A 29 6.78 -0.95 -4.59
N SER A 30 7.53 0.05 -4.11
CA SER A 30 8.94 0.25 -4.48
C SER A 30 9.81 -0.93 -4.04
N SER A 31 9.56 -1.50 -2.86
CA SER A 31 10.31 -2.65 -2.35
C SER A 31 10.08 -3.91 -3.17
N LEU A 32 8.86 -4.08 -3.72
CA LEU A 32 8.54 -5.15 -4.67
C LEU A 32 9.40 -5.01 -5.93
N LYS A 33 9.57 -3.78 -6.44
CA LYS A 33 10.41 -3.53 -7.62
C LYS A 33 11.88 -3.78 -7.33
N LEU A 34 12.36 -3.35 -6.16
CA LEU A 34 13.72 -3.65 -5.70
C LEU A 34 13.97 -5.16 -5.66
N TYR A 35 13.05 -5.93 -5.07
CA TYR A 35 13.17 -7.38 -5.03
C TYR A 35 13.10 -8.01 -6.42
N HIS A 36 12.15 -7.56 -7.26
CA HIS A 36 11.94 -8.02 -8.63
C HIS A 36 13.21 -7.96 -9.49
N TRP A 37 14.04 -6.92 -9.32
CA TRP A 37 15.33 -6.79 -10.01
C TRP A 37 16.41 -7.74 -9.48
N HIS A 38 16.32 -8.20 -8.23
CA HIS A 38 17.32 -9.06 -7.60
C HIS A 38 16.99 -10.56 -7.69
N ILE A 39 15.85 -10.94 -8.28
CA ILE A 39 15.44 -12.35 -8.34
C ILE A 39 16.46 -13.18 -9.13
N THR A 40 16.89 -14.29 -8.54
CA THR A 40 17.74 -15.30 -9.16
C THR A 40 17.32 -16.71 -8.69
N GLY A 41 17.88 -17.76 -9.30
CA GLY A 41 17.62 -19.15 -8.88
C GLY A 41 16.44 -19.83 -9.59
N LYS A 42 15.99 -20.97 -9.04
CA LYS A 42 14.90 -21.77 -9.60
C LYS A 42 13.58 -21.04 -9.46
N GLY A 43 12.79 -20.99 -10.52
CA GLY A 43 11.50 -20.29 -10.54
C GLY A 43 11.62 -18.76 -10.67
N SER A 44 12.83 -18.24 -10.87
CA SER A 44 13.10 -16.80 -10.95
C SER A 44 12.24 -16.06 -11.97
N TYR A 45 12.09 -16.60 -13.18
CA TYR A 45 11.27 -15.98 -14.22
C TYR A 45 9.80 -15.87 -13.79
N ALA A 46 9.23 -16.93 -13.21
CA ALA A 46 7.85 -16.91 -12.76
C ALA A 46 7.65 -15.94 -11.58
N GLN A 47 8.60 -15.85 -10.65
CA GLN A 47 8.58 -14.86 -9.58
C GLN A 47 8.70 -13.42 -10.12
N HIS A 48 9.55 -13.21 -11.11
CA HIS A 48 9.75 -11.91 -11.75
C HIS A 48 8.45 -11.40 -12.39
N ILE A 49 7.78 -12.25 -13.16
CA ILE A 49 6.46 -11.94 -13.77
C ILE A 49 5.38 -11.74 -12.71
N ALA A 50 5.36 -12.58 -11.65
CA ALA A 50 4.36 -12.45 -10.59
C ALA A 50 4.46 -11.11 -9.86
N LEU A 51 5.69 -10.63 -9.58
CA LEU A 51 5.91 -9.32 -8.99
C LEU A 51 5.60 -8.19 -9.96
N ASP A 52 5.95 -8.32 -11.24
CA ASP A 52 5.70 -7.27 -12.23
C ASP A 52 4.20 -6.99 -12.38
N GLN A 53 3.39 -8.05 -12.49
CA GLN A 53 1.93 -7.94 -12.50
C GLN A 53 1.39 -7.30 -11.22
N ALA A 54 1.86 -7.76 -10.06
CA ALA A 54 1.40 -7.20 -8.79
C ALA A 54 1.76 -5.72 -8.66
N ILE A 55 2.93 -5.30 -9.13
CA ILE A 55 3.35 -3.90 -9.10
C ILE A 55 2.45 -3.03 -9.97
N GLU A 56 2.07 -3.51 -11.17
CA GLU A 56 1.12 -2.80 -12.04
C GLU A 56 -0.24 -2.62 -11.33
N ASP A 57 -0.82 -3.71 -10.82
CA ASP A 57 -2.12 -3.69 -10.13
C ASP A 57 -2.08 -2.76 -8.90
N LEU A 58 -1.02 -2.85 -8.09
CA LEU A 58 -0.87 -2.05 -6.87
C LEU A 58 -0.65 -0.57 -7.17
N LEU A 59 0.07 -0.21 -8.24
CA LEU A 59 0.28 1.18 -8.62
C LEU A 59 -1.01 1.85 -9.08
N ASP A 60 -1.82 1.18 -9.90
CA ASP A 60 -3.14 1.68 -10.33
C ASP A 60 -4.04 1.95 -9.11
N VAL A 61 -4.13 0.97 -8.21
CA VAL A 61 -4.96 1.09 -7.02
C VAL A 61 -4.44 2.17 -6.06
N THR A 62 -3.11 2.30 -5.92
CA THR A 62 -2.50 3.35 -5.09
C THR A 62 -2.85 4.73 -5.62
N ASP A 63 -2.75 4.95 -6.93
CA ASP A 63 -3.07 6.23 -7.57
C ASP A 63 -4.55 6.59 -7.36
N ARG A 64 -5.46 5.64 -7.63
CA ARG A 64 -6.90 5.78 -7.37
C ARG A 64 -7.18 6.17 -5.92
N LEU A 65 -6.50 5.56 -4.94
CA LEU A 65 -6.68 5.88 -3.53
C LEU A 65 -6.20 7.30 -3.21
N VAL A 66 -5.04 7.70 -3.74
CA VAL A 66 -4.46 9.02 -3.52
C VAL A 66 -5.34 10.11 -4.08
N GLU A 67 -5.71 10.03 -5.36
CA GLU A 67 -6.56 11.04 -6.01
C GLU A 67 -7.91 11.18 -5.29
N THR A 68 -8.52 10.04 -4.92
CA THR A 68 -9.76 10.02 -4.15
C THR A 68 -9.57 10.67 -2.78
N SER A 69 -8.45 10.42 -2.11
CA SER A 69 -8.16 10.98 -0.79
C SER A 69 -7.95 12.49 -0.84
N TYR A 70 -7.24 13.02 -1.84
CA TYR A 70 -7.13 14.46 -2.05
C TYR A 70 -8.50 15.11 -2.32
N ALA A 71 -9.35 14.47 -3.12
CA ALA A 71 -10.68 14.97 -3.42
C ALA A 71 -11.59 15.07 -2.18
N VAL A 72 -11.46 14.12 -1.25
CA VAL A 72 -12.33 14.04 -0.06
C VAL A 72 -11.76 14.80 1.14
N LYS A 73 -10.44 14.76 1.35
CA LYS A 73 -9.77 15.26 2.57
C LYS A 73 -8.99 16.56 2.36
N GLY A 74 -8.86 17.03 1.11
CA GLY A 74 -8.01 18.15 0.75
C GLY A 74 -6.53 17.75 0.73
N ASP A 75 -5.64 18.73 0.91
CA ASP A 75 -4.21 18.51 0.78
C ASP A 75 -3.65 17.50 1.80
N LEU A 76 -2.89 16.53 1.28
CA LEU A 76 -2.16 15.53 2.05
C LEU A 76 -0.65 15.77 1.91
N ASN A 77 0.07 15.85 3.03
CA ASN A 77 1.53 16.01 3.02
C ASN A 77 2.21 14.64 3.01
N ILE A 78 2.17 13.96 1.86
CA ILE A 78 2.70 12.60 1.72
C ILE A 78 4.24 12.64 1.68
N THR A 79 4.88 11.79 2.47
CA THR A 79 6.31 11.51 2.41
C THR A 79 6.53 10.03 2.18
N ILE A 80 7.29 9.67 1.14
CA ILE A 80 7.66 8.27 0.88
C ILE A 80 8.92 7.96 1.70
N PRO A 81 8.87 7.01 2.65
CA PRO A 81 10.05 6.66 3.44
C PRO A 81 11.08 5.92 2.58
N GLU A 82 12.35 5.98 2.98
CA GLU A 82 13.43 5.22 2.35
C GLU A 82 13.05 3.74 2.27
N THR A 83 13.18 3.16 1.08
CA THR A 83 12.81 1.78 0.79
C THR A 83 14.04 0.92 0.57
N LYS A 84 14.02 -0.30 1.11
CA LYS A 84 15.09 -1.30 0.96
C LYS A 84 14.55 -2.60 0.39
N THR A 85 15.40 -3.39 -0.25
CA THR A 85 15.05 -4.73 -0.72
C THR A 85 14.73 -5.62 0.48
N PRO A 86 13.55 -6.25 0.56
CA PRO A 86 13.23 -7.17 1.64
C PRO A 86 14.04 -8.46 1.49
N THR A 87 14.38 -9.09 2.61
CA THR A 87 15.09 -10.38 2.63
C THR A 87 14.17 -11.56 2.38
N ASP A 88 12.92 -11.47 2.86
CA ASP A 88 11.85 -12.45 2.65
C ASP A 88 10.63 -11.75 2.07
N MET A 89 10.40 -11.93 0.77
CA MET A 89 9.30 -11.28 0.07
C MET A 89 7.92 -11.77 0.51
N ILE A 90 7.78 -13.06 0.84
CA ILE A 90 6.48 -13.61 1.23
C ILE A 90 6.08 -13.04 2.59
N LYS A 91 6.98 -13.12 3.57
CA LYS A 91 6.74 -12.55 4.90
C LYS A 91 6.48 -11.05 4.82
N TYR A 92 7.27 -10.33 4.02
CA TYR A 92 7.12 -8.89 3.85
C TYR A 92 5.75 -8.50 3.25
N ALA A 93 5.25 -9.25 2.27
CA ALA A 93 3.92 -9.05 1.71
C ALA A 93 2.78 -9.44 2.68
N GLU A 94 2.95 -10.50 3.48
CA GLU A 94 1.99 -10.86 4.54
C GLU A 94 1.92 -9.78 5.63
N ASP A 95 3.07 -9.29 6.09
CA ASP A 95 3.15 -8.25 7.11
C ASP A 95 2.49 -6.95 6.60
N PHE A 96 2.71 -6.58 5.33
CA PHE A 96 2.07 -5.40 4.74
C PHE A 96 0.57 -5.58 4.53
N PHE A 97 0.11 -6.77 4.11
CA PHE A 97 -1.32 -7.08 4.02
C PHE A 97 -2.02 -6.84 5.36
N ASN A 98 -1.48 -7.39 6.44
CA ASN A 98 -2.03 -7.21 7.79
C ASN A 98 -1.99 -5.75 8.25
N TYR A 99 -0.90 -5.04 7.93
CA TYR A 99 -0.81 -3.60 8.20
C TYR A 99 -1.91 -2.80 7.49
N SER A 100 -2.10 -3.05 6.19
CA SER A 100 -3.10 -2.35 5.36
C SER A 100 -4.54 -2.60 5.82
N GLU A 101 -4.85 -3.81 6.30
CA GLU A 101 -6.15 -4.14 6.88
C GLU A 101 -6.45 -3.27 8.11
N GLY A 102 -5.44 -3.09 8.97
CA GLY A 102 -5.55 -2.23 10.15
C GLY A 102 -5.69 -0.73 9.83
N GLN A 103 -5.44 -0.30 8.59
CA GLN A 103 -5.56 1.10 8.19
C GLN A 103 -6.91 1.44 7.56
N ARG A 104 -7.80 0.46 7.35
CA ARG A 104 -9.13 0.70 6.76
C ARG A 104 -9.93 1.80 7.46
N GLU A 105 -9.86 1.83 8.78
CA GLU A 105 -10.62 2.78 9.61
C GLU A 105 -10.19 4.24 9.43
N LEU A 106 -9.05 4.49 8.77
CA LEU A 106 -8.64 5.85 8.37
C LEU A 106 -9.62 6.45 7.33
N PHE A 107 -10.36 5.60 6.62
CA PHE A 107 -11.27 6.00 5.56
C PHE A 107 -12.71 5.70 5.97
N ALA A 108 -13.52 6.75 6.09
CA ALA A 108 -14.92 6.61 6.49
C ALA A 108 -15.83 6.19 5.33
N GLU A 109 -15.41 6.51 4.11
CA GLU A 109 -16.18 6.34 2.90
C GLU A 109 -16.08 4.91 2.37
N ALA A 110 -17.23 4.25 2.17
CA ALA A 110 -17.28 2.86 1.69
C ALA A 110 -16.58 2.68 0.33
N PHE A 111 -16.66 3.67 -0.57
CA PHE A 111 -15.96 3.61 -1.86
C PHE A 111 -14.44 3.67 -1.70
N THR A 112 -13.91 4.38 -0.69
CA THR A 112 -12.47 4.43 -0.44
C THR A 112 -11.99 3.14 0.20
N GLN A 113 -12.80 2.55 1.09
CA GLN A 113 -12.53 1.21 1.63
C GLN A 113 -12.49 0.15 0.52
N ALA A 114 -13.41 0.23 -0.46
CA ALA A 114 -13.41 -0.65 -1.62
C ALA A 114 -12.13 -0.53 -2.49
N ILE A 115 -11.52 0.65 -2.58
CA ILE A 115 -10.22 0.80 -3.25
C ILE A 115 -9.12 0.06 -2.46
N ILE A 116 -9.19 0.04 -1.13
CA ILE A 116 -8.27 -0.74 -0.29
C ILE A 116 -8.52 -2.24 -0.44
N ASP A 117 -9.77 -2.67 -0.59
CA ASP A 117 -10.12 -4.06 -0.95
C ASP A 117 -9.37 -4.50 -2.22
N ASP A 118 -9.40 -3.68 -3.28
CA ASP A 118 -8.68 -3.97 -4.54
C ASP A 118 -7.16 -4.10 -4.30
N TYR A 119 -6.59 -3.25 -3.46
CA TYR A 119 -5.15 -3.26 -3.14
C TYR A 119 -4.76 -4.54 -2.40
N GLN A 120 -5.58 -4.93 -1.43
CA GLN A 120 -5.39 -6.13 -0.64
C GLN A 120 -5.60 -7.40 -1.47
N GLU A 121 -6.53 -7.39 -2.41
CA GLU A 121 -6.70 -8.46 -3.38
C GLU A 121 -5.41 -8.67 -4.18
N ALA A 122 -4.82 -7.60 -4.72
CA ALA A 122 -3.58 -7.68 -5.47
C ALA A 122 -2.43 -8.30 -4.65
N ILE A 123 -2.31 -7.95 -3.35
CA ILE A 123 -1.34 -8.58 -2.45
C ILE A 123 -1.64 -10.08 -2.26
N GLN A 124 -2.90 -10.46 -2.07
CA GLN A 124 -3.24 -11.87 -1.90
C GLN A 124 -2.99 -12.69 -3.16
N GLN A 125 -3.25 -12.13 -4.34
CA GLN A 125 -2.91 -12.76 -5.60
C GLN A 125 -1.39 -12.91 -5.77
N LEU A 126 -0.59 -11.91 -5.37
CA LEU A 126 0.87 -12.01 -5.32
C LEU A 126 1.32 -13.14 -4.39
N LEU A 127 0.80 -13.19 -3.17
CA LEU A 127 1.13 -14.23 -2.18
C LEU A 127 0.78 -15.63 -2.68
N TYR A 128 -0.37 -15.80 -3.33
CA TYR A 128 -0.73 -17.05 -3.99
C TYR A 128 0.31 -17.47 -5.03
N ARG A 129 0.69 -16.54 -5.93
CA ARG A 129 1.67 -16.81 -6.99
C ARG A 129 3.03 -17.18 -6.39
N LEU A 130 3.55 -16.42 -5.44
CA LEU A 130 4.87 -16.66 -4.83
C LEU A 130 4.94 -17.97 -4.04
N LYS A 131 3.93 -18.28 -3.21
CA LYS A 131 3.91 -19.50 -2.39
C LYS A 131 3.82 -20.79 -3.21
N ARG A 132 3.27 -20.72 -4.43
CA ARG A 132 3.12 -21.87 -5.34
C ARG A 132 4.37 -22.16 -6.17
N LEU A 133 5.38 -21.29 -6.13
CA LEU A 133 6.63 -21.43 -6.89
C LEU A 133 7.75 -22.11 -6.10
N GLN A 134 7.51 -22.41 -4.82
CA GLN A 134 8.44 -23.12 -3.94
C GLN A 134 8.42 -24.63 -4.19
#